data_AF-A0A9Q5NAJ9-F1
#
_entry.id   AF-A0A9Q5NAJ9-F1
#
_cell.length_a   1.000
_cell.length_b   1.000
_cell.length_c   1.000
_cell.angle_alpha   90.00
_cell.angle_beta   90.00
_cell.angle_gamma   90.00
#
_symmetry.space_group_name_H-M   'P 1'
#
loop_
_entity.id
_entity.type
_entity.pdbx_description
1 polymer ?
#
loop_
_entity_poly.entity_id
_entity_poly.type
_entity_poly.pdbx_seq_one_letter_code
_entity_poly.pdbx_strand_id
1 'polypeptide(L)'
;MRSSSTNMTVNYPSEAEARVILAAEIFMKQAMATYDPSHDAHHVQRVRRTALAIAKSCVPKPDLLVIELAALLHDVLDKKYVSPQAAIDPCAFLKTFFESVESHVDLLSDGRATLLVKIIENVSWSTEKKLRVQGKITDWHKTCLELHCVQDADRLDAIGAFSIMRCAGYSCTINRPLHVATEDPASGETAVAHFHDKLLKIKDSLKTDLGKKLGHERHNFRHAHLVQTHDLDHPGFKVENLFVAQAHPDLDADRLDAIGAFGIMRCAGYSCTINRPLHVATEDPASGETAVAHFHDKLLKIKDSLKTDLGKKLGHERHNFMLSFLNALNKEYAIVAQ
;
A
#
# COMPACT_ATOMS: atom_id res chain seq x y z
N MET A 1 2.81 22.17 -52.46
CA MET A 1 2.44 20.96 -51.71
C MET A 1 3.41 20.77 -50.55
N ARG A 2 3.04 21.19 -49.35
CA ARG A 2 3.67 20.75 -48.09
C ARG A 2 2.51 20.41 -47.17
N SER A 3 2.22 19.12 -47.01
CA SER A 3 1.22 18.65 -46.06
C SER A 3 1.80 18.87 -44.66
N SER A 4 1.16 19.75 -43.90
CA SER A 4 1.38 19.85 -42.46
C SER A 4 0.75 18.61 -41.82
N SER A 5 1.57 17.60 -41.53
CA SER A 5 1.18 16.53 -40.61
C SER A 5 1.03 17.13 -39.21
N THR A 6 -0.20 17.46 -38.84
CA THR A 6 -0.56 17.76 -37.46
C THR A 6 -0.20 16.55 -36.61
N ASN A 7 0.83 16.69 -35.77
CA ASN A 7 1.10 15.80 -34.64
C ASN A 7 -0.12 15.88 -33.71
N MET A 8 -1.16 15.08 -33.98
CA MET A 8 -2.19 14.83 -32.99
C MET A 8 -1.53 14.00 -31.89
N THR A 9 -1.14 14.64 -30.80
CA THR A 9 -0.93 13.95 -29.54
C THR A 9 -2.24 13.25 -29.20
N VAL A 10 -2.31 11.95 -29.45
CA VAL A 10 -3.44 11.14 -28.99
C VAL A 10 -3.37 11.17 -27.48
N ASN A 11 -4.19 12.02 -26.86
CA ASN A 11 -4.27 12.09 -25.41
C ASN A 11 -4.91 10.80 -24.92
N TYR A 12 -4.18 10.06 -24.10
CA TYR A 12 -4.71 8.92 -23.38
C TYR A 12 -5.51 9.42 -22.16
N PRO A 13 -6.68 8.83 -21.86
CA PRO A 13 -7.39 7.82 -22.65
C PRO A 13 -8.24 8.44 -23.77
N SER A 14 -8.45 7.70 -24.86
CA SER A 14 -9.54 7.96 -25.80
C SER A 14 -10.91 7.73 -25.15
N GLU A 15 -11.99 8.22 -25.75
CA GLU A 15 -13.35 8.01 -25.22
C GLU A 15 -13.73 6.53 -25.09
N ALA A 16 -13.28 5.70 -26.04
CA ALA A 16 -13.55 4.27 -26.01
C ALA A 16 -12.77 3.58 -24.88
N GLU A 17 -11.51 3.94 -24.68
CA GLU A 17 -10.68 3.47 -23.56
C GLU A 17 -11.26 3.90 -22.21
N ALA A 18 -11.72 5.15 -22.11
CA ALA A 18 -12.34 5.68 -20.90
C ALA A 18 -13.58 4.87 -20.47
N ARG A 19 -14.38 4.38 -21.41
CA ARG A 19 -15.54 3.51 -21.12
C ARG A 19 -15.12 2.17 -20.51
N VAL A 20 -14.09 1.54 -21.07
CA VAL A 20 -13.55 0.26 -20.55
C VAL A 20 -12.96 0.46 -19.16
N ILE A 21 -12.20 1.53 -18.96
CA ILE A 21 -11.60 1.87 -17.67
C ILE A 21 -12.69 2.10 -16.61
N LEU A 22 -13.76 2.83 -16.95
CA LEU A 22 -14.89 3.03 -16.04
C LEU A 22 -15.58 1.71 -15.69
N ALA A 23 -15.80 0.83 -16.68
CA ALA A 23 -16.38 -0.48 -16.44
C ALA A 23 -15.50 -1.33 -15.49
N ALA A 24 -14.17 -1.33 -15.70
CA ALA A 24 -13.23 -2.03 -14.82
C ALA A 24 -13.23 -1.46 -13.40
N GLU A 25 -13.34 -0.14 -13.26
CA GLU A 25 -13.42 0.51 -11.96
C GLU A 25 -14.72 0.16 -11.20
N ILE A 26 -15.87 0.15 -11.88
CA ILE A 26 -17.15 -0.28 -11.29
C ILE A 26 -17.06 -1.74 -10.86
N PHE A 27 -16.54 -2.60 -11.74
CA PHE A 27 -16.37 -4.02 -11.46
C PHE A 27 -15.46 -4.27 -10.24
N MET A 28 -14.31 -3.60 -10.19
CA MET A 28 -13.38 -3.67 -9.06
C MET A 28 -14.06 -3.25 -7.75
N LYS A 29 -14.78 -2.12 -7.74
CA LYS A 29 -15.48 -1.63 -6.54
C LYS A 29 -16.53 -2.63 -6.04
N GLN A 30 -17.25 -3.28 -6.94
CA GLN A 30 -18.24 -4.29 -6.60
C GLN A 30 -17.58 -5.55 -6.03
N ALA A 31 -16.54 -6.05 -6.69
CA ALA A 31 -15.85 -7.27 -6.27
C ALA A 31 -15.11 -7.12 -4.93
N MET A 32 -14.61 -5.92 -4.64
CA MET A 32 -13.83 -5.61 -3.44
C MET A 32 -14.65 -4.96 -2.32
N ALA A 33 -15.98 -4.92 -2.45
CA ALA A 33 -16.87 -4.26 -1.48
C ALA A 33 -16.79 -4.86 -0.06
N THR A 34 -16.38 -6.12 0.06
CA THR A 34 -16.23 -6.83 1.34
C THR A 34 -14.79 -6.88 1.85
N TYR A 35 -13.85 -6.29 1.13
CA TYR A 35 -12.45 -6.29 1.51
C TYR A 35 -12.23 -5.29 2.64
N ASP A 36 -11.36 -5.63 3.59
CA ASP A 36 -11.03 -4.71 4.66
C ASP A 36 -10.12 -3.57 4.14
N PRO A 37 -10.03 -2.43 4.86
CA PRO A 37 -9.29 -1.25 4.39
C PRO A 37 -7.78 -1.45 4.15
N SER A 38 -7.22 -2.60 4.55
CA SER A 38 -5.85 -2.96 4.18
C SER A 38 -5.71 -3.47 2.75
N HIS A 39 -6.79 -3.82 2.04
CA HIS A 39 -6.76 -4.26 0.63
C HIS A 39 -7.97 -3.73 -0.17
N ASP A 40 -8.55 -2.62 0.24
CA ASP A 40 -9.77 -2.07 -0.37
C ASP A 40 -9.55 -1.41 -1.75
N ALA A 41 -10.62 -0.87 -2.32
CA ALA A 41 -10.58 -0.10 -3.56
C ALA A 41 -9.62 1.11 -3.49
N HIS A 42 -9.39 1.71 -2.31
CA HIS A 42 -8.47 2.84 -2.18
C HIS A 42 -7.01 2.39 -2.40
N HIS A 43 -6.63 1.20 -1.94
CA HIS A 43 -5.35 0.60 -2.31
C HIS A 43 -5.21 0.46 -3.83
N VAL A 44 -6.20 -0.12 -4.49
CA VAL A 44 -6.14 -0.32 -5.95
C VAL A 44 -6.01 1.00 -6.70
N GLN A 45 -6.71 2.05 -6.24
CA GLN A 45 -6.58 3.37 -6.84
C GLN A 45 -5.16 3.96 -6.67
N ARG A 46 -4.52 3.76 -5.50
CA ARG A 46 -3.11 4.19 -5.33
C ARG A 46 -2.16 3.44 -6.27
N VAL A 47 -2.37 2.12 -6.44
CA VAL A 47 -1.58 1.30 -7.37
C VAL A 47 -1.80 1.75 -8.81
N ARG A 48 -3.05 1.92 -9.25
CA ARG A 48 -3.40 2.41 -10.60
C ARG A 48 -2.64 3.69 -10.95
N ARG A 49 -2.74 4.71 -10.10
CA ARG A 49 -2.15 6.01 -10.39
C ARG A 49 -0.62 5.96 -10.32
N THR A 50 -0.06 5.20 -9.38
CA THR A 50 1.40 4.95 -9.33
C THR A 50 1.89 4.23 -10.58
N ALA A 51 1.16 3.21 -11.05
CA ALA A 51 1.51 2.44 -12.25
C ALA A 51 1.48 3.33 -13.50
N LEU A 52 0.48 4.21 -13.62
CA LEU A 52 0.43 5.20 -14.69
C LEU A 52 1.58 6.22 -14.62
N ALA A 53 1.93 6.71 -13.43
CA ALA A 53 3.07 7.61 -13.25
C ALA A 53 4.39 6.96 -13.68
N ILE A 54 4.59 5.69 -13.31
CA ILE A 54 5.74 4.88 -13.76
C ILE A 54 5.70 4.71 -15.27
N ALA A 55 4.58 4.29 -15.84
CA ALA A 55 4.41 4.05 -17.27
C ALA A 55 4.72 5.29 -18.12
N LYS A 56 4.26 6.47 -17.67
CA LYS A 56 4.54 7.76 -18.32
C LYS A 56 6.02 8.13 -18.31
N SER A 57 6.80 7.61 -17.36
CA SER A 57 8.25 7.83 -17.24
C SER A 57 9.10 6.85 -18.06
N CYS A 58 8.52 5.74 -18.53
CA CYS A 58 9.23 4.68 -19.24
C CYS A 58 9.54 5.02 -20.70
N VAL A 59 10.68 4.50 -21.18
CA VAL A 59 11.09 4.55 -22.60
C VAL A 59 11.58 3.15 -23.01
N PRO A 60 11.00 2.52 -24.06
CA PRO A 60 9.84 2.98 -24.84
C PRO A 60 8.56 3.07 -24.00
N LYS A 61 7.56 3.82 -24.49
CA LYS A 61 6.27 3.95 -23.80
C LYS A 61 5.51 2.62 -23.85
N PRO A 62 5.11 2.06 -22.70
CA PRO A 62 4.28 0.86 -22.66
C PRO A 62 2.80 1.19 -22.96
N ASP A 63 1.98 0.15 -23.13
CA ASP A 63 0.53 0.32 -23.31
C ASP A 63 -0.13 0.77 -21.99
N LEU A 64 -0.61 2.02 -21.97
CA LEU A 64 -1.23 2.64 -20.80
C LEU A 64 -2.57 1.99 -20.42
N LEU A 65 -3.36 1.54 -21.41
CA LEU A 65 -4.63 0.87 -21.15
C LEU A 65 -4.40 -0.48 -20.46
N VAL A 66 -3.43 -1.25 -20.95
CA VAL A 66 -3.08 -2.54 -20.33
C VAL A 66 -2.62 -2.32 -18.89
N ILE A 67 -1.78 -1.33 -18.63
CA ILE A 67 -1.29 -1.03 -17.28
C ILE A 67 -2.43 -0.61 -16.36
N GLU A 68 -3.30 0.28 -16.82
CA GLU A 68 -4.40 0.80 -16.01
C GLU A 68 -5.43 -0.28 -15.66
N LEU A 69 -5.81 -1.11 -16.64
CA LEU A 69 -6.73 -2.22 -16.42
C LEU A 69 -6.08 -3.31 -15.54
N ALA A 70 -4.81 -3.66 -15.78
CA ALA A 70 -4.10 -4.62 -14.94
C ALA A 70 -4.03 -4.14 -13.49
N ALA A 71 -3.71 -2.86 -13.26
CA ALA A 71 -3.67 -2.27 -11.93
C ALA A 71 -5.06 -2.25 -11.26
N LEU A 72 -6.14 -1.96 -12.00
CA LEU A 72 -7.51 -2.00 -11.47
C LEU A 72 -7.94 -3.41 -11.07
N LEU A 73 -7.45 -4.45 -11.75
CA LEU A 73 -7.96 -5.81 -11.62
C LEU A 73 -7.04 -6.75 -10.83
N HIS A 74 -5.81 -6.32 -10.48
CA HIS A 74 -4.78 -7.20 -9.92
C HIS A 74 -5.16 -7.92 -8.62
N ASP A 75 -5.92 -7.25 -7.75
CA ASP A 75 -6.26 -7.72 -6.40
C ASP A 75 -7.73 -8.16 -6.26
N VAL A 76 -8.52 -8.10 -7.33
CA VAL A 76 -9.95 -8.48 -7.34
C VAL A 76 -10.19 -9.94 -6.94
N LEU A 77 -9.18 -10.79 -7.12
CA LEU A 77 -9.21 -12.22 -6.80
C LEU A 77 -8.17 -12.60 -5.74
N ASP A 78 -7.83 -11.68 -4.83
CA ASP A 78 -6.91 -11.99 -3.73
C ASP A 78 -7.52 -13.11 -2.87
N LYS A 79 -6.75 -14.20 -2.75
CA LYS A 79 -7.10 -15.45 -2.05
C LYS A 79 -7.44 -15.25 -0.57
N LYS A 80 -7.08 -14.11 0.01
CA LYS A 80 -7.46 -13.74 1.39
C LYS A 80 -8.95 -13.43 1.51
N TYR A 81 -9.60 -12.98 0.44
CA TYR A 81 -10.97 -12.46 0.47
C TYR A 81 -11.94 -13.25 -0.40
N VAL A 82 -11.45 -13.96 -1.41
CA VAL A 82 -12.28 -14.81 -2.26
C VAL A 82 -12.18 -16.28 -1.88
N SER A 83 -13.25 -17.04 -2.12
CA SER A 83 -13.24 -18.48 -1.87
C SER A 83 -12.19 -19.17 -2.76
N PRO A 84 -11.64 -20.33 -2.34
CA PRO A 84 -10.71 -21.08 -3.17
C PRO A 84 -11.27 -21.38 -4.56
N GLN A 85 -12.57 -21.68 -4.66
CA GLN A 85 -13.32 -21.88 -5.90
C GLN A 85 -13.33 -20.66 -6.82
N ALA A 86 -13.54 -19.46 -6.27
CA ALA A 86 -13.51 -18.21 -7.06
C ALA A 86 -12.08 -17.86 -7.53
N ALA A 87 -11.05 -18.25 -6.78
CA ALA A 87 -9.64 -18.03 -7.13
C ALA A 87 -9.04 -19.08 -8.10
N ILE A 88 -9.79 -20.12 -8.50
CA ILE A 88 -9.25 -21.22 -9.32
C ILE A 88 -8.90 -20.75 -10.73
N ASP A 89 -9.76 -19.91 -11.33
CA ASP A 89 -9.59 -19.49 -12.72
C ASP A 89 -9.79 -17.96 -12.87
N PRO A 90 -8.75 -17.17 -12.54
CA PRO A 90 -8.74 -15.74 -12.80
C PRO A 90 -8.98 -15.39 -14.26
N CYS A 91 -8.54 -16.25 -15.18
CA CYS A 91 -8.72 -16.06 -16.61
C CYS A 91 -10.21 -16.09 -16.96
N ALA A 92 -10.95 -17.13 -16.55
CA ALA A 92 -12.39 -17.23 -16.81
C ALA A 92 -13.20 -16.09 -16.18
N PHE A 93 -12.85 -15.70 -14.95
CA PHE A 93 -13.53 -14.61 -14.25
C PHE A 93 -13.35 -13.27 -14.98
N LEU A 94 -12.12 -12.93 -15.36
CA LEU A 94 -11.81 -11.69 -16.07
C LEU A 94 -12.28 -11.73 -17.54
N LYS A 95 -12.32 -12.91 -18.15
CA LYS A 95 -12.84 -13.09 -19.50
C LYS A 95 -14.33 -12.72 -19.56
N THR A 96 -15.11 -13.12 -18.55
CA THR A 96 -16.51 -12.72 -18.42
C THR A 96 -16.65 -11.20 -18.35
N PHE A 97 -15.75 -10.52 -17.64
CA PHE A 97 -15.68 -9.06 -17.65
C PHE A 97 -15.38 -8.52 -19.06
N PHE A 98 -14.32 -8.98 -19.73
CA PHE A 98 -13.96 -8.51 -21.08
C PHE A 98 -15.05 -8.76 -22.13
N GLU A 99 -15.80 -9.86 -22.02
CA GLU A 99 -16.95 -10.15 -22.88
C GLU A 99 -18.17 -9.24 -22.58
N SER A 100 -18.30 -8.73 -21.34
CA SER A 100 -19.41 -7.87 -20.93
C SER A 100 -19.23 -6.39 -21.26
N VAL A 101 -17.99 -5.96 -21.57
CA VAL A 101 -17.69 -4.55 -21.83
C VAL A 101 -18.08 -4.19 -23.26
N GLU A 102 -19.23 -3.54 -23.41
CA GLU A 102 -19.63 -2.95 -24.68
C GLU A 102 -18.79 -1.68 -24.94
N SER A 103 -17.66 -1.85 -25.63
CA SER A 103 -16.81 -0.75 -26.05
C SER A 103 -16.35 -0.91 -27.49
N HIS A 104 -15.97 0.19 -28.14
CA HIS A 104 -15.30 0.13 -29.44
C HIS A 104 -13.82 -0.33 -29.32
N VAL A 105 -13.39 -0.82 -28.15
CA VAL A 105 -12.08 -1.40 -27.92
C VAL A 105 -12.24 -2.92 -27.81
N ASP A 106 -11.78 -3.65 -28.83
CA ASP A 106 -11.81 -5.11 -28.82
C ASP A 106 -10.54 -5.68 -28.17
N LEU A 107 -10.53 -5.72 -26.84
CA LEU A 107 -9.43 -6.28 -26.04
C LEU A 107 -9.18 -7.77 -26.30
N LEU A 108 -10.18 -8.50 -26.80
CA LEU A 108 -10.08 -9.94 -27.04
C LEU A 108 -9.32 -10.20 -28.35
N SER A 109 -9.76 -9.57 -29.44
CA SER A 109 -9.17 -9.78 -30.76
C SER A 109 -7.79 -9.13 -30.92
N ASP A 110 -7.50 -8.03 -30.21
CA ASP A 110 -6.18 -7.38 -30.25
C ASP A 110 -5.13 -8.03 -29.32
N GLY A 111 -5.53 -9.02 -28.53
CA GLY A 111 -4.66 -9.79 -27.64
C GLY A 111 -4.38 -9.15 -26.28
N ARG A 112 -4.86 -7.93 -26.00
CA ARG A 112 -4.61 -7.25 -24.72
C ARG A 112 -5.26 -7.97 -23.55
N ALA A 113 -6.43 -8.60 -23.72
CA ALA A 113 -7.06 -9.41 -22.68
C ALA A 113 -6.16 -10.58 -22.23
N THR A 114 -5.47 -11.24 -23.16
CA THR A 114 -4.54 -12.33 -22.83
C THR A 114 -3.32 -11.81 -22.08
N LEU A 115 -2.78 -10.66 -22.49
CA LEU A 115 -1.68 -10.00 -21.80
C LEU A 115 -2.08 -9.56 -20.38
N LEU A 116 -3.28 -9.00 -20.21
CA LEU A 116 -3.85 -8.57 -18.93
C LEU A 116 -3.91 -9.72 -17.92
N VAL A 117 -4.52 -10.84 -18.31
CA VAL A 117 -4.60 -12.04 -17.45
C VAL A 117 -3.21 -12.49 -17.04
N LYS A 118 -2.28 -12.56 -18.00
CA LYS A 118 -0.90 -12.98 -17.73
C LYS A 118 -0.17 -12.03 -16.77
N ILE A 119 -0.40 -10.72 -16.86
CA ILE A 119 0.15 -9.73 -15.92
C ILE A 119 -0.41 -9.95 -14.52
N ILE A 120 -1.74 -10.06 -14.39
CA ILE A 120 -2.44 -10.21 -13.12
C ILE A 120 -1.96 -11.47 -12.38
N GLU A 121 -1.80 -12.60 -13.08
CA GLU A 121 -1.28 -13.82 -12.47
C GLU A 121 0.16 -13.71 -11.97
N ASN A 122 0.95 -12.78 -12.51
CA ASN A 122 2.38 -12.64 -12.25
C ASN A 122 2.76 -11.39 -11.46
N VAL A 123 1.79 -10.54 -11.08
CA VAL A 123 2.06 -9.27 -10.38
C VAL A 123 2.59 -9.50 -8.96
N SER A 124 2.02 -10.46 -8.24
CA SER A 124 2.31 -10.66 -6.81
C SER A 124 3.78 -11.00 -6.55
N TRP A 125 4.36 -10.34 -5.54
CA TRP A 125 5.72 -10.63 -5.07
C TRP A 125 5.93 -12.12 -4.71
N SER A 126 4.91 -12.75 -4.09
CA SER A 126 4.98 -14.15 -3.69
C SER A 126 5.04 -15.08 -4.90
N THR A 127 4.29 -14.76 -5.97
CA THR A 127 4.34 -15.50 -7.23
C THR A 127 5.71 -15.38 -7.88
N GLU A 128 6.25 -14.16 -8.02
CA GLU A 128 7.58 -13.97 -8.61
C GLU A 128 8.67 -14.71 -7.81
N LYS A 129 8.64 -14.63 -6.48
CA LYS A 129 9.58 -15.35 -5.60
C LYS A 129 9.51 -16.86 -5.85
N LYS A 130 8.30 -17.44 -5.93
CA LYS A 130 8.09 -18.86 -6.22
C LYS A 130 8.64 -19.25 -7.59
N LEU A 131 8.32 -18.47 -8.63
CA LEU A 131 8.80 -18.72 -9.99
C LEU A 131 10.32 -18.65 -10.09
N ARG A 132 10.96 -17.72 -9.37
CA ARG A 132 12.42 -17.60 -9.31
C ARG A 132 13.07 -18.84 -8.71
N VAL A 133 12.57 -19.33 -7.58
CA VAL A 133 13.07 -20.55 -6.94
C VAL A 133 12.88 -21.78 -7.85
N GLN A 134 11.78 -21.83 -8.59
CA GLN A 134 11.49 -22.92 -9.52
C GLN A 134 12.21 -22.82 -10.88
N GLY A 135 13.01 -21.78 -11.11
CA GLY A 135 13.66 -21.56 -12.41
C GLY A 135 12.69 -21.26 -13.56
N LYS A 136 11.47 -20.77 -13.25
CA LYS A 136 10.40 -20.50 -14.23
C LYS A 136 10.30 -19.05 -14.68
N ILE A 137 11.27 -18.21 -14.31
CA ILE A 137 11.36 -16.84 -14.80
C ILE A 137 11.82 -16.85 -16.26
N THR A 138 10.90 -16.56 -17.17
CA THR A 138 11.17 -16.46 -18.61
C THR A 138 11.60 -15.05 -19.01
N ASP A 139 12.02 -14.87 -20.27
CA ASP A 139 12.42 -13.55 -20.77
C ASP A 139 11.28 -12.54 -20.77
N TRP A 140 10.04 -12.98 -20.97
CA TRP A 140 8.86 -12.11 -20.84
C TRP A 140 8.77 -11.44 -19.46
N HIS A 141 9.09 -12.15 -18.37
CA HIS A 141 9.10 -11.58 -17.02
C HIS A 141 10.17 -10.49 -16.84
N LYS A 142 11.25 -10.56 -17.64
CA LYS A 142 12.39 -9.65 -17.61
C LYS A 142 12.23 -8.46 -18.55
N THR A 143 11.36 -8.54 -19.56
CA THR A 143 11.26 -7.52 -20.62
C THR A 143 9.90 -6.85 -20.74
N CYS A 144 8.83 -7.42 -20.17
CA CYS A 144 7.48 -6.83 -20.24
C CYS A 144 7.38 -5.59 -19.33
N LEU A 145 7.36 -4.41 -19.94
CA LEU A 145 7.28 -3.13 -19.22
C LEU A 145 5.94 -2.96 -18.51
N GLU A 146 4.83 -3.43 -19.09
CA GLU A 146 3.50 -3.36 -18.49
C GLU A 146 3.47 -4.13 -17.15
N LEU A 147 4.02 -5.34 -17.13
CA LEU A 147 4.19 -6.12 -15.90
C LEU A 147 5.04 -5.35 -14.88
N HIS A 148 6.16 -4.77 -15.32
CA HIS A 148 7.08 -4.07 -14.41
C HIS A 148 6.43 -2.83 -13.78
N CYS A 149 5.65 -2.06 -14.55
CA CYS A 149 4.96 -0.88 -14.05
C CYS A 149 3.94 -1.26 -12.96
N VAL A 150 3.13 -2.29 -13.20
CA VAL A 150 2.11 -2.73 -12.24
C VAL A 150 2.76 -3.39 -11.02
N GLN A 151 3.78 -4.22 -11.21
CA GLN A 151 4.52 -4.85 -10.11
C GLN A 151 5.19 -3.83 -9.21
N ASP A 152 5.89 -2.84 -9.79
CA ASP A 152 6.54 -1.80 -9.01
C ASP A 152 5.52 -0.95 -8.26
N ALA A 153 4.38 -0.62 -8.88
CA ALA A 153 3.31 0.15 -8.23
C ALA A 153 2.71 -0.59 -7.03
N ASP A 154 2.37 -1.88 -7.18
CA ASP A 154 1.85 -2.71 -6.07
C ASP A 154 2.89 -2.84 -4.95
N ARG A 155 4.14 -3.13 -5.31
CA ARG A 155 5.28 -3.22 -4.37
C ARG A 155 5.55 -1.92 -3.64
N LEU A 156 5.41 -0.78 -4.32
CA LEU A 156 5.58 0.53 -3.73
C LEU A 156 4.51 0.79 -2.67
N ASP A 157 3.25 0.42 -2.89
CA ASP A 157 2.19 0.55 -1.88
C ASP A 157 2.37 -0.42 -0.69
N ALA A 158 3.08 -1.53 -0.93
CA ALA A 158 3.58 -2.43 0.12
C ALA A 158 4.85 -1.91 0.82
N ILE A 159 5.37 -0.72 0.47
CA ILE A 159 6.41 -0.03 1.22
C ILE A 159 6.09 1.42 1.59
N GLY A 160 6.82 1.98 2.56
CA GLY A 160 6.58 3.34 3.05
C GLY A 160 5.51 3.44 4.15
N ALA A 161 4.86 4.60 4.23
CA ALA A 161 3.93 4.95 5.28
C ALA A 161 2.57 4.26 5.12
N PHE A 162 2.04 4.13 3.91
CA PHE A 162 0.82 3.34 3.66
C PHE A 162 1.00 1.88 4.08
N SER A 163 2.16 1.31 3.78
CA SER A 163 2.52 -0.06 4.18
C SER A 163 2.47 -0.29 5.69
N ILE A 164 2.86 0.70 6.51
CA ILE A 164 2.77 0.58 7.97
C ILE A 164 1.31 0.43 8.39
N MET A 165 0.43 1.30 7.87
CA MET A 165 -1.01 1.22 8.17
C MET A 165 -1.63 -0.07 7.67
N ARG A 166 -1.34 -0.47 6.43
CA ARG A 166 -1.89 -1.68 5.82
C ARG A 166 -1.42 -2.95 6.52
N CYS A 167 -0.14 -3.02 6.89
CA CYS A 167 0.41 -4.16 7.62
C CYS A 167 -0.23 -4.30 9.00
N ALA A 168 -0.39 -3.19 9.73
CA ALA A 168 -1.07 -3.20 11.03
C ALA A 168 -2.57 -3.51 10.89
N GLY A 169 -3.23 -2.89 9.91
CA GLY A 169 -4.62 -3.13 9.53
C GLY A 169 -4.91 -4.60 9.29
N TYR A 170 -4.21 -5.20 8.34
CA TYR A 170 -4.35 -6.62 8.01
C TYR A 170 -4.01 -7.52 9.20
N SER A 171 -2.95 -7.19 9.96
CA SER A 171 -2.59 -7.99 11.14
C SER A 171 -3.71 -8.00 12.17
N CYS A 172 -4.33 -6.86 12.46
CA CYS A 172 -5.46 -6.79 13.38
C CYS A 172 -6.72 -7.50 12.85
N THR A 173 -7.02 -7.43 11.54
CA THR A 173 -8.21 -8.12 10.99
C THR A 173 -8.10 -9.64 11.07
N ILE A 174 -6.89 -10.20 11.03
CA ILE A 174 -6.65 -11.65 11.22
C ILE A 174 -6.23 -12.02 12.65
N ASN A 175 -6.33 -11.09 13.61
CA ASN A 175 -5.93 -11.28 15.01
C ASN A 175 -4.46 -11.69 15.21
N ARG A 176 -3.57 -11.14 14.38
CA ARG A 176 -2.10 -11.26 14.51
C ARG A 176 -1.56 -10.13 15.40
N PRO A 177 -0.66 -10.43 16.37
CA PRO A 177 -0.03 -9.39 17.19
C PRO A 177 0.75 -8.37 16.37
N LEU A 178 0.75 -7.11 16.81
CA LEU A 178 1.55 -6.06 16.18
C LEU A 178 3.04 -6.25 16.48
N HIS A 179 3.37 -6.54 17.73
CA HIS A 179 4.71 -6.81 18.25
C HIS A 179 4.60 -7.72 19.48
N VAL A 180 5.63 -8.52 19.72
CA VAL A 180 5.85 -9.29 20.96
C VAL A 180 7.35 -9.27 21.27
N ALA A 181 7.73 -9.61 22.51
CA ALA A 181 9.13 -9.71 22.89
C ALA A 181 9.90 -10.71 22.02
N THR A 182 11.21 -10.52 21.86
CA THR A 182 12.04 -11.34 20.95
C THR A 182 12.08 -12.81 21.38
N GLU A 183 11.95 -13.07 22.68
CA GLU A 183 11.94 -14.41 23.27
C GLU A 183 10.59 -15.12 23.13
N ASP A 184 9.53 -14.39 22.74
CA ASP A 184 8.20 -14.95 22.57
C ASP A 184 8.18 -15.89 21.34
N PRO A 185 7.60 -17.10 21.45
CA PRO A 185 7.45 -18.02 20.32
C PRO A 185 6.72 -17.41 19.10
N ALA A 186 5.84 -16.43 19.33
CA ALA A 186 5.10 -15.72 18.29
C ALA A 186 5.89 -14.55 17.66
N SER A 187 7.14 -14.31 18.05
CA SER A 187 7.97 -13.21 17.53
C SER A 187 8.10 -13.21 16.01
N GLY A 188 8.15 -14.39 15.37
CA GLY A 188 8.16 -14.54 13.92
C GLY A 188 6.82 -14.30 13.22
N GLU A 189 5.72 -14.21 13.97
CA GLU A 189 4.35 -14.08 13.45
C GLU A 189 3.71 -12.75 13.85
N THR A 190 4.47 -11.65 13.82
CA THR A 190 3.96 -10.31 14.14
C THR A 190 3.90 -9.38 12.93
N ALA A 191 3.19 -8.25 13.05
CA ALA A 191 3.24 -7.19 12.05
C ALA A 191 4.68 -6.65 11.90
N VAL A 192 5.41 -6.48 13.01
CA VAL A 192 6.80 -6.02 12.99
C VAL A 192 7.72 -7.03 12.28
N ALA A 193 7.60 -8.32 12.59
CA ALA A 193 8.37 -9.37 11.89
C ALA A 193 8.08 -9.40 10.39
N HIS A 194 6.83 -9.15 9.98
CA HIS A 194 6.49 -9.06 8.55
C HIS A 194 7.27 -7.96 7.81
N PHE A 195 7.60 -6.84 8.48
CA PHE A 195 8.47 -5.82 7.88
C PHE A 195 9.85 -6.40 7.54
N HIS A 196 10.45 -7.17 8.45
CA HIS A 196 11.77 -7.76 8.28
C HIS A 196 11.79 -8.87 7.22
N ASP A 197 10.79 -9.73 7.22
CA ASP A 197 10.78 -10.93 6.38
C ASP A 197 10.55 -10.64 4.90
N LYS A 198 9.64 -9.69 4.63
CA LYS A 198 9.18 -9.39 3.27
C LYS A 198 9.49 -7.95 2.91
N LEU A 199 8.98 -7.01 3.69
CA LEU A 199 8.80 -5.66 3.19
C LEU A 199 10.13 -4.92 2.99
N LEU A 200 11.16 -5.19 3.81
CA LEU A 200 12.50 -4.63 3.62
C LEU A 200 13.18 -5.10 2.32
N LYS A 201 12.82 -6.29 1.82
CA LYS A 201 13.39 -6.90 0.61
C LYS A 201 12.72 -6.42 -0.68
N ILE A 202 11.61 -5.69 -0.58
CA ILE A 202 10.83 -5.26 -1.74
C ILE A 202 11.59 -4.23 -2.57
N LYS A 203 12.31 -3.28 -1.95
CA LYS A 203 13.02 -2.22 -2.69
C LYS A 203 14.02 -2.77 -3.71
N ASP A 204 14.66 -3.89 -3.39
CA ASP A 204 15.68 -4.53 -4.24
C ASP A 204 15.05 -5.34 -5.39
N SER A 205 13.73 -5.46 -5.40
CA SER A 205 12.95 -6.16 -6.44
C SER A 205 12.23 -5.22 -7.40
N LEU A 206 12.40 -3.90 -7.24
CA LEU A 206 11.81 -2.89 -8.12
C LEU A 206 12.58 -2.82 -9.44
N LYS A 207 11.86 -2.68 -10.55
CA LYS A 207 12.39 -2.91 -11.90
C LYS A 207 12.59 -1.62 -12.68
N THR A 208 11.62 -0.72 -12.61
CA THR A 208 11.59 0.57 -13.29
C THR A 208 12.42 1.60 -12.55
N ASP A 209 12.96 2.60 -13.27
CA ASP A 209 13.83 3.60 -12.65
C ASP A 209 13.08 4.52 -11.69
N LEU A 210 11.88 4.96 -12.06
CA LEU A 210 11.02 5.70 -11.15
C LEU A 210 10.62 4.82 -9.95
N GLY A 211 10.29 3.55 -10.19
CA GLY A 211 10.01 2.58 -9.15
C GLY A 211 11.13 2.50 -8.10
N LYS A 212 12.36 2.26 -8.54
CA LYS A 212 13.55 2.22 -7.67
C LYS A 212 13.76 3.50 -6.88
N LYS A 213 13.62 4.67 -7.53
CA LYS A 213 13.75 5.98 -6.88
C LYS A 213 12.74 6.12 -5.73
N LEU A 214 11.46 5.90 -6.03
CA LEU A 214 10.39 5.98 -5.02
C LEU A 214 10.59 4.92 -3.92
N GLY A 215 11.09 3.74 -4.28
CA GLY A 215 11.38 2.68 -3.34
C GLY A 215 12.46 3.03 -2.33
N HIS A 216 13.53 3.71 -2.77
CA HIS A 216 14.56 4.22 -1.86
C HIS A 216 14.00 5.25 -0.88
N GLU A 217 13.19 6.20 -1.35
CA GLU A 217 12.57 7.23 -0.51
C GLU A 217 11.65 6.60 0.56
N ARG A 218 10.79 5.66 0.15
CA ARG A 218 9.85 4.95 1.05
C ARG A 218 10.58 4.03 2.05
N HIS A 219 11.69 3.43 1.65
CA HIS A 219 12.48 2.55 2.50
C HIS A 219 13.18 3.32 3.64
N ASN A 220 13.69 4.51 3.37
CA ASN A 220 14.34 5.35 4.38
C ASN A 220 13.38 5.72 5.52
N PHE A 221 12.13 6.05 5.18
CA PHE A 221 11.11 6.33 6.18
C PHE A 221 10.78 5.13 7.08
N ARG A 222 10.69 3.92 6.50
CA ARG A 222 10.44 2.70 7.27
C ARG A 222 11.52 2.42 8.31
N HIS A 223 12.79 2.65 8.00
CA HIS A 223 13.86 2.46 8.97
C HIS A 223 13.66 3.34 10.20
N ALA A 224 13.26 4.59 10.03
CA ALA A 224 12.94 5.48 11.15
C ALA A 224 11.78 4.94 12.01
N HIS A 225 10.78 4.29 11.38
CA HIS A 225 9.70 3.63 12.11
C HIS A 225 10.17 2.44 12.93
N LEU A 226 10.97 1.54 12.34
CA LEU A 226 11.51 0.36 13.04
C LEU A 226 12.45 0.75 14.19
N VAL A 227 13.22 1.84 14.05
CA VAL A 227 14.05 2.37 15.14
C VAL A 227 13.17 2.78 16.33
N GLN A 228 12.06 3.50 16.09
CA GLN A 228 11.17 3.89 17.18
C GLN A 228 10.41 2.70 17.81
N THR A 229 10.20 1.58 17.09
CA THR A 229 9.64 0.36 17.69
C THR A 229 10.67 -0.45 18.48
N HIS A 230 11.94 -0.46 18.05
CA HIS A 230 13.03 -1.19 18.73
C HIS A 230 13.60 -0.45 19.94
N ASP A 231 13.42 0.87 20.05
CA ASP A 231 13.82 1.64 21.25
C ASP A 231 13.12 1.16 22.54
N LEU A 232 12.03 0.38 22.43
CA LEU A 232 11.38 -0.29 23.57
C LEU A 232 12.12 -1.56 24.04
N ASP A 233 12.92 -2.19 23.17
CA ASP A 233 13.67 -3.43 23.43
C ASP A 233 15.20 -3.18 23.58
N HIS A 234 15.63 -1.91 23.59
CA HIS A 234 17.06 -1.57 23.69
C HIS A 234 17.63 -1.98 25.07
N PRO A 235 18.73 -2.77 25.15
CA PRO A 235 19.29 -3.24 26.43
C PRO A 235 19.84 -2.12 27.33
N GLY A 236 20.04 -0.92 26.79
CA GLY A 236 20.35 0.30 27.53
C GLY A 236 19.12 1.06 28.08
N PHE A 237 17.89 0.70 27.67
CA PHE A 237 16.65 1.21 28.24
C PHE A 237 16.35 0.46 29.55
N LYS A 238 17.19 0.71 30.56
CA LYS A 238 16.96 0.19 31.91
C LYS A 238 15.95 1.09 32.61
N VAL A 239 14.83 0.51 33.04
CA VAL A 239 13.84 1.14 33.94
C VAL A 239 14.52 1.69 35.21
N GLU A 240 15.69 1.14 35.58
CA GLU A 240 16.54 1.59 36.68
C GLU A 240 17.03 3.04 36.56
N ASN A 241 17.12 3.60 35.34
CA ASN A 241 17.50 5.01 35.12
C ASN A 241 16.31 5.99 35.26
N LEU A 242 15.11 5.49 35.56
CA LEU A 242 13.87 6.28 35.68
C LEU A 242 13.41 6.52 37.13
N PHE A 243 14.14 6.07 38.14
CA PHE A 243 13.79 6.31 39.55
C PHE A 243 14.15 7.74 40.00
N VAL A 244 13.51 8.73 39.37
CA VAL A 244 12.99 9.86 40.14
C VAL A 244 11.50 9.57 40.23
N ALA A 245 11.05 9.09 41.39
CA ALA A 245 9.65 8.81 41.65
C ALA A 245 8.82 10.10 41.48
N GLN A 246 8.35 10.35 40.26
CA GLN A 246 7.35 11.37 39.99
C GLN A 246 5.99 10.78 40.39
N ALA A 247 5.16 11.61 41.01
CA ALA A 247 3.81 11.21 41.38
C ALA A 247 3.04 10.76 40.12
N HIS A 248 2.59 9.49 40.13
CA HIS A 248 1.76 8.84 39.12
C HIS A 248 2.42 8.52 37.76
N PRO A 249 3.36 7.54 37.71
CA PRO A 249 3.93 7.04 36.45
C PRO A 249 2.86 6.53 35.45
N ASP A 250 1.73 6.04 35.95
CA ASP A 250 0.62 5.52 35.14
C ASP A 250 -0.19 6.62 34.41
N LEU A 251 -0.07 7.90 34.80
CA LEU A 251 -0.89 8.98 34.20
C LEU A 251 -0.54 9.27 32.73
N ASP A 252 0.71 9.03 32.34
CA ASP A 252 1.22 9.35 31.00
C ASP A 252 1.52 8.10 30.17
N ALA A 253 1.70 6.93 30.79
CA ALA A 253 2.08 5.68 30.10
C ALA A 253 1.08 5.29 29.00
N ASP A 254 -0.21 5.21 29.31
CA ASP A 254 -1.27 4.90 28.34
C ASP A 254 -1.36 5.94 27.21
N ARG A 255 -1.14 7.21 27.55
CA ARG A 255 -1.18 8.32 26.58
C ARG A 255 0.01 8.28 25.65
N LEU A 256 1.19 7.97 26.17
CA LEU A 256 2.39 7.79 25.37
C LEU A 256 2.23 6.59 24.44
N ASP A 257 1.70 5.46 24.92
CA ASP A 257 1.45 4.27 24.10
C ASP A 257 0.49 4.54 22.93
N ALA A 258 -0.48 5.43 23.13
CA ALA A 258 -1.42 5.85 22.09
C ALA A 258 -0.79 6.68 20.94
N ILE A 259 0.46 7.12 21.05
CA ILE A 259 1.15 7.96 20.05
C ILE A 259 2.50 7.39 19.60
N GLY A 260 3.05 7.93 18.51
CA GLY A 260 4.28 7.42 17.89
C GLY A 260 4.03 6.16 17.06
N ALA A 261 5.06 5.33 16.89
CA ALA A 261 5.04 4.16 16.02
C ALA A 261 3.90 3.17 16.35
N PHE A 262 3.76 2.77 17.62
CA PHE A 262 2.67 1.89 18.03
C PHE A 262 1.30 2.58 17.94
N GLY A 263 1.20 3.87 18.28
CA GLY A 263 -0.02 4.65 18.09
C GLY A 263 -0.51 4.64 16.63
N ILE A 264 0.41 4.79 15.67
CA ILE A 264 0.10 4.67 14.24
C ILE A 264 -0.45 3.29 13.90
N MET A 265 0.24 2.22 14.32
CA MET A 265 -0.18 0.85 14.03
C MET A 265 -1.52 0.51 14.68
N ARG A 266 -1.76 0.90 15.94
CA ARG A 266 -3.03 0.68 16.64
C ARG A 266 -4.17 1.45 16.01
N CYS A 267 -3.94 2.71 15.60
CA CYS A 267 -4.95 3.51 14.91
C CYS A 267 -5.38 2.85 13.59
N ALA A 268 -4.42 2.40 12.78
CA ALA A 268 -4.69 1.71 11.53
C ALA A 268 -5.37 0.35 11.76
N GLY A 269 -4.84 -0.44 12.70
CA GLY A 269 -5.39 -1.73 13.11
C GLY A 269 -6.86 -1.63 13.52
N TYR A 270 -7.17 -0.73 14.47
CA TYR A 270 -8.53 -0.48 14.91
C TYR A 270 -9.42 -0.02 13.76
N SER A 271 -8.97 0.92 12.93
CA SER A 271 -9.73 1.41 11.78
C SER A 271 -10.13 0.26 10.85
N CYS A 272 -9.21 -0.63 10.50
CA CYS A 272 -9.53 -1.80 9.68
C CYS A 272 -10.53 -2.75 10.34
N THR A 273 -10.43 -3.00 11.65
CA THR A 273 -11.37 -3.89 12.37
C THR A 273 -12.81 -3.39 12.40
N ILE A 274 -13.01 -2.08 12.28
CA ILE A 274 -14.34 -1.46 12.19
C ILE A 274 -14.72 -1.04 10.76
N ASN A 275 -13.96 -1.50 9.77
CA ASN A 275 -14.14 -1.17 8.35
C ASN A 275 -14.09 0.34 8.02
N ARG A 276 -13.25 1.09 8.75
CA ARG A 276 -12.98 2.50 8.51
C ARG A 276 -11.81 2.66 7.53
N PRO A 277 -11.94 3.44 6.45
CA PRO A 277 -10.85 3.68 5.50
C PRO A 277 -9.59 4.22 6.17
N LEU A 278 -8.42 3.78 5.70
CA LEU A 278 -7.14 4.28 6.23
C LEU A 278 -6.91 5.74 5.83
N HIS A 279 -7.14 6.06 4.56
CA HIS A 279 -7.04 7.40 4.01
C HIS A 279 -7.80 7.48 2.68
N VAL A 280 -8.41 8.63 2.41
CA VAL A 280 -9.14 8.93 1.17
C VAL A 280 -8.78 10.34 0.70
N ALA A 281 -9.19 10.71 -0.51
CA ALA A 281 -8.97 12.06 -1.03
C ALA A 281 -9.68 13.10 -0.16
N THR A 282 -9.17 14.33 -0.10
CA THR A 282 -9.77 15.44 0.67
C THR A 282 -11.22 15.74 0.28
N GLU A 283 -11.52 15.62 -1.00
CA GLU A 283 -12.85 15.83 -1.58
C GLU A 283 -13.81 14.62 -1.41
N ASP A 284 -13.32 13.48 -0.90
CA ASP A 284 -14.16 12.33 -0.60
C ASP A 284 -15.03 12.64 0.64
N PRO A 285 -16.35 12.35 0.62
CA PRO A 285 -17.22 12.54 1.79
C PRO A 285 -16.75 11.80 3.05
N ALA A 286 -16.03 10.69 2.90
CA ALA A 286 -15.48 9.92 4.02
C ALA A 286 -14.18 10.51 4.58
N SER A 287 -13.67 11.63 4.06
CA SER A 287 -12.39 12.24 4.46
C SER A 287 -12.29 12.55 5.96
N GLY A 288 -13.40 12.92 6.60
CA GLY A 288 -13.50 13.14 8.04
C GLY A 288 -13.58 11.87 8.89
N GLU A 289 -13.80 10.71 8.28
CA GLU A 289 -14.01 9.42 8.95
C GLU A 289 -12.95 8.41 8.53
N THR A 290 -11.67 8.80 8.57
CA THR A 290 -10.54 7.92 8.24
C THR A 290 -9.60 7.68 9.41
N ALA A 291 -8.70 6.71 9.29
CA ALA A 291 -7.59 6.56 10.23
C ALA A 291 -6.77 7.86 10.29
N VAL A 292 -6.43 8.45 9.14
CA VAL A 292 -5.69 9.73 9.07
C VAL A 292 -6.45 10.89 9.72
N ALA A 293 -7.76 11.00 9.54
CA ALA A 293 -8.57 12.03 10.23
C ALA A 293 -8.42 11.92 11.76
N HIS A 294 -8.41 10.69 12.29
CA HIS A 294 -8.25 10.45 13.72
C HIS A 294 -6.92 10.96 14.30
N PHE A 295 -5.86 11.05 13.49
CA PHE A 295 -4.60 11.68 13.92
C PHE A 295 -4.83 13.15 14.28
N HIS A 296 -5.47 13.89 13.39
CA HIS A 296 -5.73 15.32 13.55
C HIS A 296 -6.76 15.59 14.66
N ASP A 297 -7.78 14.75 14.77
CA ASP A 297 -8.84 14.93 15.75
C ASP A 297 -8.37 14.62 17.17
N LYS A 298 -7.51 13.61 17.34
CA LYS A 298 -7.16 13.09 18.65
C LYS A 298 -5.66 12.91 18.87
N LEU A 299 -4.99 12.06 18.08
CA LEU A 299 -3.65 11.56 18.44
C LEU A 299 -2.61 12.69 18.55
N LEU A 300 -2.65 13.67 17.64
CA LEU A 300 -1.73 14.80 17.66
C LEU A 300 -1.91 15.72 18.88
N LYS A 301 -3.08 15.71 19.53
CA LYS A 301 -3.39 16.53 20.71
C LYS A 301 -2.97 15.87 22.03
N ILE A 302 -2.62 14.58 22.01
CA ILE A 302 -2.29 13.82 23.23
C ILE A 302 -1.06 14.39 23.95
N LYS A 303 -0.07 14.88 23.21
CA LYS A 303 1.16 15.46 23.79
C LYS A 303 0.87 16.61 24.76
N ASP A 304 -0.21 17.36 24.54
CA ASP A 304 -0.58 18.55 25.34
C ASP A 304 -1.26 18.15 26.65
N SER A 305 -1.65 16.88 26.79
CA SER A 305 -2.32 16.35 27.98
C SER A 305 -1.37 15.67 28.99
N LEU A 306 -0.09 15.50 28.62
CA LEU A 306 0.93 14.83 29.43
C LEU A 306 1.32 15.65 30.66
N LYS A 307 1.51 14.98 31.79
CA LYS A 307 1.67 15.62 33.12
C LYS A 307 3.13 15.73 33.54
N THR A 308 3.86 14.64 33.40
CA THR A 308 5.25 14.50 33.81
C THR A 308 6.18 15.19 32.81
N ASP A 309 7.33 15.69 33.28
CA ASP A 309 8.30 16.33 32.37
C ASP A 309 8.95 15.32 31.43
N LEU A 310 9.18 14.09 31.91
CA LEU A 310 9.61 12.99 31.06
C LEU A 310 8.53 12.63 30.04
N GLY A 311 7.28 12.54 30.45
CA GLY A 311 6.15 12.28 29.57
C GLY A 311 6.05 13.34 28.49
N LYS A 312 6.09 14.63 28.84
CA LYS A 312 6.14 15.72 27.85
C LYS A 312 7.30 15.55 26.88
N LYS A 313 8.52 15.24 27.35
CA LYS A 313 9.68 15.03 26.47
C LYS A 313 9.42 13.89 25.46
N LEU A 314 9.08 12.69 25.95
CA LEU A 314 8.79 11.52 25.10
C LEU A 314 7.59 11.77 24.18
N GLY A 315 6.59 12.50 24.66
CA GLY A 315 5.41 12.88 23.90
C GLY A 315 5.73 13.81 22.73
N HIS A 316 6.65 14.76 22.90
CA HIS A 316 7.13 15.60 21.80
C HIS A 316 7.88 14.78 20.74
N GLU A 317 8.74 13.85 21.16
CA GLU A 317 9.46 12.95 20.24
C GLU A 317 8.49 12.07 19.44
N ARG A 318 7.54 11.41 20.11
CA ARG A 318 6.50 10.58 19.46
C ARG A 318 5.56 11.41 18.57
N HIS A 319 5.22 12.64 18.97
CA HIS A 319 4.42 13.55 18.15
C HIS A 319 5.16 13.97 16.87
N ASN A 320 6.43 14.35 16.97
CA ASN A 320 7.24 14.72 15.81
C ASN A 320 7.40 13.55 14.83
N PHE A 321 7.49 12.33 15.35
CA PHE A 321 7.45 11.14 14.52
C PHE A 321 6.12 10.98 13.76
N MET A 322 4.98 11.17 14.43
CA MET A 322 3.67 11.13 13.76
C MET A 322 3.53 12.23 12.69
N LEU A 323 4.06 13.43 12.91
CA LEU A 323 4.08 14.48 11.89
C LEU A 323 4.93 14.07 10.67
N SER A 324 6.08 13.45 10.92
CA SER A 324 6.96 12.92 9.86
C SER A 324 6.26 11.80 9.08
N PHE A 325 5.49 10.95 9.77
CA PHE A 325 4.65 9.92 9.18
C PHE A 325 3.54 10.48 8.28
N LEU A 326 2.79 11.48 8.76
CA LEU A 326 1.76 12.15 7.97
C LEU A 326 2.36 12.84 6.73
N ASN A 327 3.55 13.44 6.86
CA ASN A 327 4.27 14.01 5.71
C ASN A 327 4.69 12.94 4.70
N ALA A 328 5.14 11.78 5.16
CA ALA A 328 5.45 10.66 4.27
C ALA A 328 4.20 10.14 3.54
N LEU A 329 3.07 9.99 4.25
CA LEU A 329 1.78 9.65 3.62
C LEU A 329 1.37 10.67 2.56
N ASN A 330 1.46 11.96 2.86
CA ASN A 330 1.10 13.01 1.90
C ASN A 330 2.00 12.97 0.66
N LYS A 331 3.29 12.71 0.80
CA LYS A 331 4.20 12.54 -0.35
C LYS A 331 3.85 11.32 -1.19
N GLU A 332 3.59 10.19 -0.54
CA GLU A 332 3.16 8.96 -1.22
C GLU A 332 1.84 9.16 -1.97
N TYR A 333 0.92 9.91 -1.38
CA TYR A 333 -0.38 10.23 -1.98
C TYR A 333 -0.29 11.32 -3.07
N ALA A 334 0.61 12.29 -2.96
CA ALA A 334 0.78 13.36 -3.94
C ALA A 334 1.27 12.83 -5.31
N ILE A 335 2.14 11.82 -5.31
CA ILE A 335 2.54 11.11 -6.54
C ILE A 335 1.33 10.49 -7.24
N VAL A 336 0.36 10.06 -6.42
CA VAL A 336 -0.90 9.44 -6.83
C VAL A 336 -1.95 10.49 -7.20
N ALA A 337 -1.75 11.79 -6.98
CA ALA A 337 -2.73 12.83 -7.34
C ALA A 337 -2.50 13.45 -8.75
N GLN A 338 -1.41 13.08 -9.44
CA GLN A 338 -0.97 13.62 -10.73
C GLN A 338 -1.38 12.74 -11.93
#